data_AF-A0A1V8TGB7-F1
#
_entry.id   AF-A0A1V8TGB7-F1
#
_cell.length_a   1.000
_cell.length_b   1.000
_cell.length_c   1.000
_cell.angle_alpha   90.00
_cell.angle_beta   90.00
_cell.angle_gamma   90.00
#
_symmetry.space_group_name_H-M   'P 1'
#
loop_
_entity.id
_entity.type
_entity.pdbx_description
1 polymer ?
#
loop_
_entity_poly.entity_id
_entity_poly.type
_entity_poly.pdbx_seq_one_letter_code
_entity_poly.pdbx_strand_id
1 'polypeptide(L)'
;MAAVPTKTSLADIYPEDAVESQTTRWNHLISTFKSTYGKAPDFISRSPGRVNIIGEHIDYSLYEVLPMAVTADVLLAVSIHPQEPGPSTISLTNINPQKFESKQFDIPDTGDVHIDASALEWTNYFKSGLVGATDLLRKKRKDFKQSVGMDILADGTVPSGGGLSSSAAFVCASALAVMKANGEHDVDKKALVELAIVSERAVGVNSGGMDQSASVFPLQGQALYVSFVPQLSARNVSFPQLSSPLVFVIAQSFVAADKHTTGPVCYNLRVVECTLAALVLAKIFGLSPLKSDAGPLGYSLRGFHDTYIAKHASITDNSKTSKEDFQSQLHDLVGKVDAYLPQEEGYTRQQMSEILGIPIPQLEKDFMTKFPVRAERFKLRQRALHVFSEAIRVLRFMDLLSSPPATTPEATETLLKDLGALLNETQDSCRDVYECSCPELDELCTLARKAGAYGSRLTGAGWGGCSVHLVPEGKVDAVKEAWRTEYYMKHFPHMSEEKWKEAVVVSKPGSGSCVFEVKGESV
;
A
#
# COMPACT_ATOMS: atom_id res chain seq x y z
N MET A 1 2.37 -2.77 22.71
CA MET A 1 2.48 -2.65 21.23
C MET A 1 3.95 -2.47 20.88
N ALA A 2 4.37 -2.86 19.68
CA ALA A 2 5.79 -2.86 19.33
C ALA A 2 6.24 -1.46 18.87
N ALA A 3 7.36 -0.97 19.42
CA ALA A 3 8.01 0.25 18.95
C ALA A 3 8.70 0.03 17.60
N VAL A 4 8.89 1.11 16.84
CA VAL A 4 9.76 1.13 15.67
C VAL A 4 11.20 0.89 16.12
N PRO A 5 11.92 -0.10 15.57
CA PRO A 5 13.25 -0.44 16.04
C PRO A 5 14.30 0.59 15.60
N THR A 6 15.28 0.81 16.48
CA THR A 6 16.56 1.41 16.11
C THR A 6 17.54 0.31 15.70
N LYS A 7 18.26 0.52 14.60
CA LYS A 7 19.22 -0.43 14.01
C LYS A 7 20.61 0.19 13.93
N THR A 8 21.62 -0.66 13.98
CA THR A 8 23.04 -0.26 13.87
C THR A 8 23.78 -1.08 12.82
N SER A 9 23.11 -2.00 12.13
CA SER A 9 23.68 -2.83 11.07
C SER A 9 22.70 -2.95 9.92
N LEU A 10 23.22 -2.89 8.68
CA LEU A 10 22.40 -3.11 7.48
C LEU A 10 21.91 -4.56 7.35
N ALA A 11 22.62 -5.53 7.95
CA ALA A 11 22.18 -6.92 7.98
C ALA A 11 20.88 -7.13 8.78
N ASP A 12 20.54 -6.19 9.67
CA ASP A 12 19.27 -6.21 10.41
C ASP A 12 18.09 -5.61 9.63
N ILE A 13 18.37 -5.03 8.46
CA ILE A 13 17.40 -4.31 7.61
C ILE A 13 17.19 -5.08 6.30
N TYR A 14 18.28 -5.53 5.69
CA TYR A 14 18.30 -6.12 4.35
C TYR A 14 18.71 -7.60 4.37
N PRO A 15 18.20 -8.41 3.42
CA PRO A 15 18.69 -9.77 3.23
C PRO A 15 20.17 -9.76 2.78
N GLU A 16 20.88 -10.86 3.07
CA GLU A 16 22.33 -10.99 2.87
C GLU A 16 22.76 -10.64 1.43
N ASP A 17 21.99 -11.06 0.44
CA ASP A 17 22.23 -10.79 -0.99
C ASP A 17 22.09 -9.31 -1.37
N ALA A 18 21.43 -8.48 -0.55
CA ALA A 18 21.29 -7.05 -0.77
C ALA A 18 22.29 -6.20 0.02
N VAL A 19 22.89 -6.73 1.10
CA VAL A 19 23.72 -5.94 2.05
C VAL A 19 24.84 -5.18 1.35
N GLU A 20 25.60 -5.82 0.46
CA GLU A 20 26.72 -5.17 -0.24
C GLU A 20 26.26 -3.95 -1.04
N SER A 21 25.24 -4.14 -1.88
CA SER A 21 24.68 -3.05 -2.72
C SER A 21 24.11 -1.91 -1.88
N GLN A 22 23.48 -2.22 -0.74
CA GLN A 22 22.94 -1.21 0.17
C GLN A 22 24.05 -0.50 0.93
N THR A 23 25.12 -1.16 1.33
CA THR A 23 26.29 -0.51 1.94
C THR A 23 26.85 0.58 1.02
N THR A 24 26.99 0.31 -0.28
CA THR A 24 27.43 1.32 -1.25
C THR A 24 26.46 2.51 -1.31
N ARG A 25 25.16 2.24 -1.40
CA ARG A 25 24.12 3.29 -1.45
C ARG A 25 24.08 4.15 -0.19
N TRP A 26 24.10 3.53 0.99
CA TRP A 26 24.04 4.24 2.27
C TRP A 26 25.30 5.08 2.52
N ASN A 27 26.49 4.57 2.19
CA ASN A 27 27.72 5.36 2.25
C ASN A 27 27.71 6.53 1.28
N HIS A 28 27.16 6.34 0.07
CA HIS A 28 26.95 7.44 -0.86
C HIS A 28 26.02 8.51 -0.28
N LEU A 29 24.89 8.11 0.30
CA LEU A 29 23.95 9.03 0.97
C LEU A 29 24.63 9.84 2.09
N ILE A 30 25.38 9.19 2.99
CA ILE A 30 26.09 9.86 4.10
C ILE A 30 27.15 10.83 3.55
N SER A 31 27.94 10.41 2.56
CA SER A 31 28.98 11.25 1.96
C SER A 31 28.40 12.48 1.27
N THR A 32 27.29 12.31 0.54
CA THR A 32 26.60 13.43 -0.12
C THR A 32 25.97 14.36 0.92
N PHE A 33 25.34 13.82 1.98
CA PHE A 33 24.81 14.63 3.08
C PHE A 33 25.90 15.52 3.69
N LYS A 34 27.08 14.95 3.97
CA LYS A 34 28.23 15.70 4.49
C LYS A 34 28.71 16.77 3.52
N SER A 35 28.73 16.49 2.22
CA SER A 35 29.08 17.49 1.20
C SER A 35 28.04 18.61 1.08
N THR A 36 26.75 18.31 1.27
CA THR A 36 25.65 19.27 1.14
C THR A 36 25.51 20.17 2.36
N TYR A 37 25.62 19.60 3.58
CA TYR A 37 25.34 20.32 4.83
C TYR A 37 26.58 20.54 5.71
N GLY A 38 27.76 20.06 5.31
CA GLY A 38 29.02 20.27 6.02
C GLY A 38 29.21 19.43 7.30
N LYS A 39 28.27 18.54 7.62
CA LYS A 39 28.29 17.65 8.80
C LYS A 39 27.67 16.29 8.48
N ALA A 40 27.98 15.28 9.28
CA ALA A 40 27.32 13.97 9.16
C ALA A 40 25.84 14.06 9.61
N PRO A 41 24.95 13.18 9.09
CA PRO A 41 23.60 13.08 9.60
C PRO A 41 23.61 12.50 11.03
N ASP A 42 22.69 12.96 11.87
CA ASP A 42 22.51 12.46 13.24
C ASP A 42 21.90 11.05 13.24
N PHE A 43 21.00 10.79 12.28
CA PHE A 43 20.38 9.49 12.06
C PHE A 43 19.82 9.38 10.64
N ILE A 44 19.40 8.16 10.25
CA ILE A 44 18.67 7.91 9.02
C ILE A 44 17.31 7.29 9.36
N SER A 45 16.23 7.91 8.90
CA SER A 45 14.88 7.33 8.96
C SER A 45 14.62 6.53 7.68
N ARG A 46 14.18 5.29 7.83
CA ARG A 46 13.97 4.38 6.70
C ARG A 46 12.55 3.82 6.72
N SER A 47 11.91 3.76 5.55
CA SER A 47 10.64 3.04 5.36
C SER A 47 10.57 2.40 3.97
N PRO A 48 10.20 1.11 3.88
CA PRO A 48 10.14 0.38 2.62
C PRO A 48 8.90 0.73 1.80
N GLY A 49 9.03 0.53 0.49
CA GLY A 49 7.88 0.29 -0.37
C GLY A 49 7.25 -1.07 -0.06
N ARG A 50 6.15 -1.39 -0.73
CA ARG A 50 5.41 -2.64 -0.50
C ARG A 50 4.81 -3.19 -1.77
N VAL A 51 4.64 -4.50 -1.80
CA VAL A 51 3.85 -5.19 -2.80
C VAL A 51 2.67 -5.87 -2.11
N ASN A 52 1.51 -5.88 -2.76
CA ASN A 52 0.36 -6.64 -2.27
C ASN A 52 0.39 -8.02 -2.91
N ILE A 53 0.52 -9.09 -2.12
CA ILE A 53 0.57 -10.45 -2.67
C ILE A 53 -0.82 -10.84 -3.17
N ILE A 54 -1.84 -10.60 -2.35
CA ILE A 54 -3.24 -10.89 -2.64
C ILE A 54 -4.17 -10.02 -1.78
N GLY A 55 -5.38 -9.72 -2.28
CA GLY A 55 -6.29 -8.80 -1.62
C GLY A 55 -6.31 -7.42 -2.26
N GLU A 56 -6.38 -7.32 -3.59
CA GLU A 56 -6.38 -6.00 -4.23
C GLU A 56 -7.76 -5.33 -4.14
N HIS A 57 -7.78 -4.01 -3.93
CA HIS A 57 -9.02 -3.22 -3.93
C HIS A 57 -10.12 -3.63 -2.91
N ILE A 58 -9.73 -4.32 -1.84
CA ILE A 58 -10.65 -4.71 -0.75
C ILE A 58 -10.33 -4.05 0.59
N ASP A 59 -9.19 -3.37 0.72
CA ASP A 59 -8.73 -2.70 1.94
C ASP A 59 -9.68 -1.58 2.38
N TYR A 60 -10.08 -0.70 1.44
CA TYR A 60 -11.07 0.35 1.72
C TYR A 60 -12.51 -0.19 1.84
N SER A 61 -12.73 -1.46 1.51
CA SER A 61 -13.97 -2.18 1.84
C SER A 61 -13.87 -2.91 3.18
N LEU A 62 -12.77 -2.70 3.92
CA LEU A 62 -12.47 -3.21 5.26
C LEU A 62 -12.34 -4.75 5.33
N TYR A 63 -11.92 -5.39 4.24
CA TYR A 63 -11.51 -6.80 4.23
C TYR A 63 -10.01 -6.95 4.35
N GLU A 64 -9.59 -8.10 4.85
CA GLU A 64 -8.20 -8.41 5.12
C GLU A 64 -7.37 -8.53 3.84
N VAL A 65 -6.11 -8.12 3.92
CA VAL A 65 -5.16 -8.14 2.80
C VAL A 65 -3.82 -8.74 3.23
N LEU A 66 -3.04 -9.23 2.26
CA LEU A 66 -1.75 -9.87 2.51
C LEU A 66 -0.59 -9.21 1.74
N PRO A 67 -0.15 -8.01 2.13
CA PRO A 67 1.05 -7.39 1.57
C PRO A 67 2.36 -7.93 2.16
N MET A 68 3.47 -7.52 1.56
CA MET A 68 4.81 -7.61 2.14
C MET A 68 5.63 -6.33 1.81
N ALA A 69 6.57 -5.98 2.68
CA ALA A 69 7.57 -4.97 2.37
C ALA A 69 8.52 -5.49 1.28
N VAL A 70 8.98 -4.59 0.40
CA VAL A 70 10.06 -4.90 -0.53
C VAL A 70 11.39 -4.34 -0.02
N THR A 71 12.50 -4.75 -0.64
CA THR A 71 13.83 -4.21 -0.32
C THR A 71 14.01 -2.76 -0.77
N ALA A 72 13.32 -2.34 -1.83
CA ALA A 72 13.27 -0.94 -2.26
C ALA A 72 12.60 -0.06 -1.21
N ASP A 73 13.20 1.10 -0.91
CA ASP A 73 12.80 1.93 0.22
C ASP A 73 13.13 3.42 0.05
N VAL A 74 12.63 4.21 0.98
CA VAL A 74 12.97 5.62 1.18
C VAL A 74 13.87 5.75 2.39
N LEU A 75 14.98 6.45 2.19
CA LEU A 75 15.95 6.86 3.21
C LEU A 75 15.89 8.38 3.36
N LEU A 76 15.75 8.85 4.59
CA LEU A 76 15.89 10.26 4.95
C LEU A 76 17.06 10.37 5.92
N ALA A 77 18.21 10.85 5.44
CA ALA A 77 19.33 11.25 6.29
C ALA A 77 19.01 12.60 6.90
N VAL A 78 19.08 12.72 8.23
CA VAL A 78 18.60 13.89 8.97
C VAL A 78 19.70 14.42 9.87
N SER A 79 19.87 15.73 9.89
CA SER A 79 20.52 16.43 11.01
C SER A 79 19.55 17.40 11.65
N ILE A 80 19.59 17.47 12.98
CA ILE A 80 18.70 18.27 13.80
C ILE A 80 19.34 19.64 14.02
N HIS A 81 18.55 20.70 13.89
CA HIS A 81 18.97 22.03 14.27
C HIS A 81 18.73 22.23 15.77
N PRO A 82 19.63 22.93 16.48
CA PRO A 82 19.36 23.36 17.85
C PRO A 82 18.05 24.15 17.92
N GLN A 83 17.29 23.96 19.00
CA GLN A 83 16.08 24.74 19.20
C GLN A 83 16.44 26.17 19.60
N GLU A 84 16.15 27.12 18.72
CA GLU A 84 16.35 28.56 18.94
C GLU A 84 15.02 29.32 18.99
N PRO A 85 14.96 30.53 19.58
CA PRO A 85 13.76 31.37 19.53
C PRO A 85 13.42 31.78 18.10
N GLY A 86 12.16 31.55 17.70
CA GLY A 86 11.65 31.89 16.37
C GLY A 86 11.31 30.67 15.51
N PRO A 87 11.03 30.88 14.21
CA PRO A 87 10.66 29.81 13.30
C PRO A 87 11.81 28.83 13.11
N SER A 88 11.47 27.55 13.06
CA SER A 88 12.42 26.47 12.76
C SER A 88 12.45 26.19 11.26
N THR A 89 13.62 26.06 10.66
CA THR A 89 13.73 25.87 9.21
C THR A 89 13.91 24.40 8.83
N ILE A 90 13.23 23.98 7.76
CA ILE A 90 13.41 22.68 7.12
C ILE A 90 14.10 22.86 5.77
N SER A 91 15.25 22.22 5.60
CA SER A 91 15.94 22.10 4.31
C SER A 91 15.72 20.68 3.77
N LEU A 92 15.11 20.54 2.61
CA LEU A 92 14.83 19.24 1.99
C LEU A 92 15.50 19.15 0.62
N THR A 93 16.45 18.23 0.49
CA THR A 93 17.20 17.94 -0.74
C THR A 93 17.02 16.48 -1.12
N ASN A 94 17.19 16.17 -2.40
CA ASN A 94 17.16 14.81 -2.92
C ASN A 94 18.51 14.47 -3.57
N ILE A 95 18.89 13.18 -3.54
CA ILE A 95 20.10 12.70 -4.24
C ILE A 95 20.05 12.96 -5.76
N ASN A 96 18.84 13.11 -6.32
CA ASN A 96 18.60 13.49 -7.71
C ASN A 96 17.93 14.87 -7.79
N PRO A 97 18.67 15.97 -7.63
CA PRO A 97 18.12 17.32 -7.60
C PRO A 97 17.54 17.78 -8.94
N GLN A 98 17.94 17.16 -10.06
CA GLN A 98 17.40 17.46 -11.39
C GLN A 98 15.96 16.94 -11.53
N LYS A 99 15.65 15.81 -10.88
CA LYS A 99 14.31 15.22 -10.87
C LYS A 99 13.44 15.77 -9.73
N PHE A 100 14.05 16.01 -8.58
CA PHE A 100 13.37 16.48 -7.37
C PHE A 100 14.08 17.71 -6.82
N GLU A 101 13.58 18.88 -7.18
CA GLU A 101 14.16 20.17 -6.78
C GLU A 101 14.25 20.29 -5.26
N SER A 102 15.39 20.80 -4.77
CA SER A 102 15.59 21.15 -3.36
C SER A 102 14.66 22.29 -2.95
N LYS A 103 14.11 22.21 -1.74
CA LYS A 103 13.24 23.24 -1.17
C LYS A 103 13.60 23.51 0.27
N GLN A 104 13.33 24.73 0.69
CA GLN A 104 13.45 25.17 2.07
C GLN A 104 12.13 25.84 2.48
N PHE A 105 11.67 25.58 3.70
CA PHE A 105 10.51 26.26 4.26
C PHE A 105 10.63 26.38 5.77
N ASP A 106 9.99 27.39 6.32
CA ASP A 106 9.96 27.63 7.76
C ASP A 106 8.73 26.99 8.40
N ILE A 107 8.91 26.47 9.60
CA ILE A 107 7.87 26.07 10.54
C ILE A 107 7.56 27.31 11.38
N PRO A 108 6.35 27.89 11.27
CA PRO A 108 5.97 29.03 12.08
C PRO A 108 5.99 28.69 13.57
N ASP A 109 6.03 29.71 14.45
CA ASP A 109 5.93 29.52 15.91
C ASP A 109 4.64 28.79 16.34
N THR A 110 3.59 28.90 15.52
CA THR A 110 2.34 28.15 15.72
C THR A 110 2.49 26.67 15.42
N GLY A 111 3.56 26.25 14.74
CA GLY A 111 3.87 24.90 14.25
C GLY A 111 3.02 24.41 13.06
N ASP A 112 2.11 25.25 12.56
CA ASP A 112 1.14 24.85 11.54
C ASP A 112 1.69 25.09 10.13
N VAL A 113 2.12 24.02 9.47
CA VAL A 113 2.63 24.05 8.10
C VAL A 113 1.48 23.81 7.11
N HIS A 114 1.30 24.71 6.14
CA HIS A 114 0.30 24.56 5.10
C HIS A 114 0.76 23.62 3.97
N ILE A 115 -0.15 22.76 3.51
CA ILE A 115 0.06 21.87 2.36
C ILE A 115 -0.90 22.32 1.26
N ASP A 116 -0.33 22.79 0.15
CA ASP A 116 -1.11 23.04 -1.07
C ASP A 116 -1.31 21.72 -1.80
N ALA A 117 -2.48 21.10 -1.59
CA ALA A 117 -2.86 19.86 -2.24
C ALA A 117 -3.16 20.01 -3.75
N SER A 118 -3.24 21.25 -4.27
CA SER A 118 -3.44 21.49 -5.71
C SER A 118 -2.14 21.40 -6.51
N ALA A 119 -0.99 21.54 -5.84
CA ALA A 119 0.33 21.40 -6.45
C ALA A 119 0.88 19.98 -6.22
N LEU A 120 1.19 19.28 -7.32
CA LEU A 120 1.88 17.99 -7.27
C LEU A 120 3.38 18.20 -6.99
N GLU A 121 3.72 18.44 -5.71
CA GLU A 121 5.09 18.63 -5.25
C GLU A 121 5.55 17.48 -4.34
N TRP A 122 6.75 16.95 -4.57
CA TRP A 122 7.27 15.82 -3.79
C TRP A 122 7.46 16.15 -2.30
N THR A 123 7.72 17.40 -1.96
CA THR A 123 7.90 17.83 -0.56
C THR A 123 6.59 17.80 0.23
N ASN A 124 5.43 17.77 -0.43
CA ASN A 124 4.14 17.65 0.24
C ASN A 124 4.03 16.33 1.02
N TYR A 125 4.71 15.26 0.58
CA TYR A 125 4.79 14.02 1.36
C TYR A 125 5.59 14.19 2.65
N PHE A 126 6.66 14.99 2.63
CA PHE A 126 7.40 15.34 3.85
C PHE A 126 6.53 16.19 4.79
N LYS A 127 5.93 17.28 4.27
CA LYS A 127 5.06 18.19 5.03
C LYS A 127 3.89 17.44 5.67
N SER A 128 3.31 16.48 4.95
CA SER A 128 2.25 15.60 5.44
C SER A 128 2.68 14.76 6.65
N GLY A 129 3.88 14.17 6.62
CA GLY A 129 4.46 13.49 7.78
C GLY A 129 4.79 14.44 8.94
N LEU A 130 5.31 15.64 8.65
CA LEU A 130 5.62 16.69 9.62
C LEU A 130 4.38 17.18 10.37
N VAL A 131 3.29 17.49 9.66
CA VAL A 131 2.03 17.93 10.26
C VAL A 131 1.46 16.83 11.16
N GLY A 132 1.36 15.59 10.65
CA GLY A 132 0.85 14.47 11.43
C GLY A 132 1.67 14.20 12.70
N ALA A 133 3.00 14.22 12.59
CA ALA A 133 3.89 14.03 13.73
C ALA A 133 3.78 15.17 14.75
N THR A 134 3.71 16.42 14.29
CA THR A 134 3.55 17.60 15.15
C THR A 134 2.25 17.50 15.95
N ASP A 135 1.14 17.13 15.30
CA ASP A 135 -0.15 16.95 15.97
C ASP A 135 -0.15 15.83 17.01
N LEU A 136 0.51 14.71 16.71
CA LEU A 136 0.65 13.61 17.66
C LEU A 136 1.51 14.03 18.87
N LEU A 137 2.60 14.75 18.64
CA LEU A 137 3.48 15.24 19.70
C LEU A 137 2.78 16.27 20.59
N ARG A 138 1.94 17.16 20.03
CA ARG A 138 1.07 18.08 20.81
C ARG A 138 0.09 17.35 21.71
N LYS A 139 -0.49 16.24 21.22
CA LYS A 139 -1.40 15.39 22.03
C LYS A 139 -0.66 14.70 23.18
N LYS A 140 0.60 14.29 22.95
CA LYS A 140 1.45 13.63 23.96
C LYS A 140 2.07 14.60 24.97
N ARG A 141 2.50 15.79 24.51
CA ARG A 141 3.27 16.78 25.28
C ARG A 141 2.60 18.15 25.17
N LYS A 142 2.01 18.62 26.28
CA LYS A 142 1.23 19.88 26.30
C LYS A 142 2.07 21.14 26.06
N ASP A 143 3.37 21.06 26.33
CA ASP A 143 4.36 22.12 26.16
C ASP A 143 4.96 22.15 24.74
N PHE A 144 4.74 21.10 23.94
CA PHE A 144 5.24 21.02 22.58
C PHE A 144 4.42 21.92 21.65
N LYS A 145 5.05 22.98 21.13
CA LYS A 145 4.41 23.96 20.23
C LYS A 145 4.76 23.74 18.77
N GLN A 146 6.06 23.65 18.49
CA GLN A 146 6.61 23.53 17.14
C GLN A 146 7.67 22.44 17.08
N SER A 147 7.84 21.88 15.88
CA SER A 147 8.93 20.95 15.59
C SER A 147 10.26 21.68 15.41
N VAL A 148 11.36 21.03 15.78
CA VAL A 148 12.73 21.53 15.53
C VAL A 148 13.06 21.62 14.05
N GLY A 149 14.03 22.47 13.70
CA GLY A 149 14.57 22.58 12.36
C GLY A 149 15.39 21.35 11.97
N MET A 150 15.47 21.06 10.68
CA MET A 150 16.14 19.86 10.15
C MET A 150 16.75 20.12 8.78
N ASP A 151 17.94 19.57 8.55
CA ASP A 151 18.47 19.34 7.20
C ASP A 151 18.24 17.88 6.81
N ILE A 152 17.69 17.66 5.62
CA ILE A 152 17.22 16.36 5.18
C ILE A 152 17.68 16.08 3.75
N LEU A 153 18.44 15.00 3.57
CA LEU A 153 18.75 14.44 2.25
C LEU A 153 17.94 13.16 2.05
N ALA A 154 17.09 13.15 1.03
CA ALA A 154 16.28 12.02 0.64
C ALA A 154 16.93 11.20 -0.48
N ASP A 155 16.88 9.87 -0.33
CA ASP A 155 17.19 8.90 -1.38
C ASP A 155 16.13 7.80 -1.41
N GLY A 156 15.55 7.54 -2.58
CA GLY A 156 14.46 6.60 -2.76
C GLY A 156 14.68 5.68 -3.95
N THR A 157 14.61 4.37 -3.71
CA THR A 157 14.68 3.33 -4.76
C THR A 157 13.32 2.72 -5.08
N VAL A 158 12.26 3.11 -4.36
CA VAL A 158 10.88 2.69 -4.67
C VAL A 158 10.46 3.32 -6.00
N PRO A 159 10.13 2.53 -7.04
CA PRO A 159 9.72 3.07 -8.32
C PRO A 159 8.51 4.00 -8.21
N SER A 160 8.68 5.26 -8.62
CA SER A 160 7.61 6.27 -8.59
C SER A 160 6.51 5.89 -9.57
N GLY A 161 5.25 5.95 -9.14
CA GLY A 161 4.10 5.58 -9.98
C GLY A 161 3.99 4.07 -10.27
N GLY A 162 4.92 3.25 -9.76
CA GLY A 162 4.94 1.80 -9.95
C GLY A 162 3.90 1.05 -9.11
N GLY A 163 3.02 1.71 -8.37
CA GLY A 163 2.07 1.01 -7.49
C GLY A 163 2.72 0.30 -6.30
N LEU A 164 4.00 0.57 -5.99
CA LEU A 164 4.76 0.02 -4.84
C LEU A 164 4.71 0.91 -3.58
N SER A 165 3.79 1.88 -3.55
CA SER A 165 3.56 2.82 -2.44
C SER A 165 4.75 3.66 -2.03
N SER A 166 5.41 4.28 -3.01
CA SER A 166 6.45 5.28 -2.76
C SER A 166 5.96 6.42 -1.88
N SER A 167 4.69 6.85 -2.02
CA SER A 167 4.08 7.89 -1.17
C SER A 167 3.98 7.47 0.30
N ALA A 168 3.49 6.26 0.57
CA ALA A 168 3.33 5.76 1.94
C ALA A 168 4.68 5.54 2.62
N ALA A 169 5.64 4.97 1.90
CA ALA A 169 7.01 4.82 2.37
C ALA A 169 7.61 6.18 2.75
N PHE A 170 7.44 7.19 1.89
CA PHE A 170 7.96 8.53 2.14
C PHE A 170 7.27 9.22 3.33
N VAL A 171 5.95 9.14 3.44
CA VAL A 171 5.19 9.72 4.56
C VAL A 171 5.55 9.03 5.89
N CYS A 172 5.66 7.70 5.91
CA CYS A 172 6.09 6.95 7.10
C CYS A 172 7.51 7.33 7.52
N ALA A 173 8.47 7.39 6.58
CA ALA A 173 9.83 7.82 6.86
C ALA A 173 9.88 9.27 7.39
N SER A 174 9.06 10.16 6.83
CA SER A 174 8.99 11.57 7.21
C SER A 174 8.43 11.73 8.63
N ALA A 175 7.28 11.10 8.93
CA ALA A 175 6.70 11.15 10.27
C ALA A 175 7.64 10.54 11.33
N LEU A 176 8.30 9.44 11.01
CA LEU A 176 9.29 8.81 11.88
C LEU A 176 10.51 9.72 12.11
N ALA A 177 11.01 10.38 11.07
CA ALA A 177 12.11 11.34 11.17
C ALA A 177 11.76 12.50 12.09
N VAL A 178 10.59 13.10 11.90
CA VAL A 178 10.12 14.24 12.69
C VAL A 178 9.91 13.84 14.15
N MET A 179 9.31 12.68 14.42
CA MET A 179 9.15 12.19 15.79
C MET A 179 10.51 12.00 16.47
N LYS A 180 11.46 11.32 15.80
CA LYS A 180 12.81 11.09 16.33
C LYS A 180 13.57 12.38 16.58
N ALA A 181 13.52 13.33 15.63
CA ALA A 181 14.17 14.63 15.74
C ALA A 181 13.66 15.46 16.93
N ASN A 182 12.39 15.31 17.28
CA ASN A 182 11.76 16.00 18.41
C ASN A 182 11.83 15.21 19.73
N GLY A 183 12.72 14.23 19.83
CA GLY A 183 13.00 13.49 21.07
C GLY A 183 12.04 12.34 21.38
N GLU A 184 11.17 11.93 20.45
CA GLU A 184 10.37 10.72 20.62
C GLU A 184 11.21 9.50 20.20
N HIS A 185 11.73 8.76 21.17
CA HIS A 185 12.60 7.60 20.90
C HIS A 185 11.81 6.28 20.78
N ASP A 186 10.69 6.16 21.49
CA ASP A 186 9.84 4.96 21.50
C ASP A 186 8.59 5.15 20.64
N VAL A 187 8.79 5.33 19.33
CA VAL A 187 7.69 5.54 18.38
C VAL A 187 6.87 4.25 18.26
N ASP A 188 5.62 4.27 18.73
CA ASP A 188 4.69 3.16 18.57
C ASP A 188 4.33 2.93 17.09
N LYS A 189 4.46 1.68 16.61
CA LYS A 189 4.18 1.34 15.20
C LYS A 189 2.74 1.62 14.80
N LYS A 190 1.77 1.35 15.67
CA LYS A 190 0.35 1.58 15.36
C LYS A 190 0.06 3.07 15.25
N ALA A 191 0.56 3.87 16.18
CA ALA A 191 0.44 5.32 16.14
C ALA A 191 1.08 5.92 14.87
N LEU A 192 2.26 5.43 14.45
CA LEU A 192 2.90 5.86 13.21
C LEU A 192 2.02 5.54 11.98
N VAL A 193 1.44 4.35 11.92
CA VAL A 193 0.56 3.95 10.81
C VAL A 193 -0.73 4.77 10.78
N GLU A 194 -1.44 4.89 11.90
CA GLU A 194 -2.68 5.67 11.98
C GLU A 194 -2.46 7.13 11.60
N LEU A 195 -1.34 7.70 12.03
CA LEU A 195 -0.88 9.03 11.63
C LEU A 195 -0.64 9.09 10.12
N ALA A 196 0.16 8.18 9.56
CA ALA A 196 0.49 8.18 8.14
C ALA A 196 -0.75 8.05 7.24
N ILE A 197 -1.74 7.25 7.66
CA ILE A 197 -3.04 7.10 6.98
C ILE A 197 -3.78 8.44 6.92
N VAL A 198 -3.86 9.16 8.04
CA VAL A 198 -4.54 10.45 8.10
C VAL A 198 -3.77 11.51 7.30
N SER A 199 -2.45 11.52 7.43
CA SER A 199 -1.53 12.42 6.72
C SER A 199 -1.64 12.28 5.20
N GLU A 200 -1.69 11.06 4.65
CA GLU A 200 -1.83 10.86 3.19
C GLU A 200 -3.15 11.38 2.62
N ARG A 201 -4.22 11.36 3.41
CA ARG A 201 -5.50 11.93 2.98
C ARG A 201 -5.42 13.44 2.78
N ALA A 202 -4.53 14.13 3.51
CA ALA A 202 -4.30 15.56 3.36
C ALA A 202 -3.65 15.94 2.01
N VAL A 203 -2.98 14.99 1.35
CA VAL A 203 -2.40 15.18 0.00
C VAL A 203 -3.29 14.59 -1.11
N GLY A 204 -4.55 14.29 -0.80
CA GLY A 204 -5.55 13.86 -1.79
C GLY A 204 -5.59 12.36 -2.08
N VAL A 205 -4.83 11.53 -1.35
CA VAL A 205 -4.79 10.07 -1.56
C VAL A 205 -5.61 9.36 -0.47
N ASN A 206 -6.70 8.71 -0.87
CA ASN A 206 -7.63 8.04 0.06
C ASN A 206 -7.33 6.53 0.15
N SER A 207 -6.18 6.20 0.76
CA SER A 207 -5.75 4.82 1.00
C SER A 207 -6.47 4.17 2.20
N GLY A 208 -6.64 2.83 2.16
CA GLY A 208 -7.35 2.05 3.19
C GLY A 208 -6.49 1.65 4.41
N GLY A 209 -5.18 1.90 4.38
CA GLY A 209 -4.25 1.62 5.48
C GLY A 209 -3.27 0.47 5.23
N MET A 210 -3.48 -0.31 4.16
CA MET A 210 -2.60 -1.41 3.76
C MET A 210 -1.15 -0.95 3.57
N ASP A 211 -0.95 0.13 2.81
CA ASP A 211 0.35 0.59 2.36
C ASP A 211 1.25 0.99 3.54
N GLN A 212 0.69 1.76 4.47
CA GLN A 212 1.37 2.22 5.68
C GLN A 212 1.64 1.06 6.62
N SER A 213 0.66 0.15 6.82
CA SER A 213 0.86 -1.05 7.61
C SER A 213 2.00 -1.91 7.06
N ALA A 214 2.03 -2.13 5.74
CA ALA A 214 3.08 -2.88 5.06
C ALA A 214 4.43 -2.15 5.03
N SER A 215 4.44 -0.84 5.25
CA SER A 215 5.70 -0.09 5.39
C SER A 215 6.28 -0.23 6.79
N VAL A 216 5.45 -0.26 7.84
CA VAL A 216 5.90 -0.14 9.25
C VAL A 216 6.04 -1.49 9.98
N PHE A 217 5.09 -2.41 9.78
CA PHE A 217 4.99 -3.63 10.59
C PHE A 217 5.86 -4.82 10.19
N PRO A 218 6.20 -5.05 8.90
CA PRO A 218 6.83 -6.29 8.50
C PRO A 218 8.12 -6.63 9.24
N LEU A 219 8.30 -7.92 9.49
CA LEU A 219 9.57 -8.51 9.87
C LEU A 219 10.21 -9.12 8.62
N GLN A 220 11.54 -9.06 8.55
CA GLN A 220 12.29 -9.62 7.43
C GLN A 220 11.94 -11.11 7.23
N GLY A 221 11.71 -11.49 5.97
CA GLY A 221 11.32 -12.84 5.59
C GLY A 221 9.85 -13.20 5.84
N GLN A 222 9.01 -12.27 6.30
CA GLN A 222 7.60 -12.51 6.60
C GLN A 222 6.69 -11.59 5.76
N ALA A 223 5.52 -12.11 5.36
CA ALA A 223 4.43 -11.30 4.86
C ALA A 223 3.66 -10.66 6.03
N LEU A 224 2.69 -9.81 5.71
CA LEU A 224 1.88 -9.12 6.71
C LEU A 224 0.39 -9.36 6.43
N TYR A 225 -0.31 -10.01 7.35
CA TYR A 225 -1.77 -10.10 7.32
C TYR A 225 -2.35 -8.88 8.03
N VAL A 226 -3.02 -8.02 7.27
CA VAL A 226 -3.60 -6.76 7.76
C VAL A 226 -5.11 -6.92 7.85
N SER A 227 -5.69 -6.60 9.01
CA SER A 227 -7.14 -6.53 9.22
C SER A 227 -7.54 -5.15 9.73
N PHE A 228 -8.72 -4.68 9.31
CA PHE A 228 -9.21 -3.33 9.57
C PHE A 228 -10.35 -3.30 10.60
N VAL A 229 -11.01 -4.44 10.85
CA VAL A 229 -12.19 -4.58 11.71
C VAL A 229 -11.90 -5.59 12.82
N PRO A 230 -12.27 -5.32 14.09
CA PRO A 230 -12.93 -4.10 14.59
C PRO A 230 -11.98 -2.90 14.73
N GLN A 231 -10.68 -3.13 14.58
CA GLN A 231 -9.64 -2.11 14.62
C GLN A 231 -8.49 -2.55 13.72
N LEU A 232 -7.67 -1.59 13.28
CA LEU A 232 -6.45 -1.91 12.54
C LEU A 232 -5.55 -2.84 13.36
N SER A 233 -5.23 -3.98 12.77
CA SER A 233 -4.29 -4.96 13.29
C SER A 233 -3.41 -5.50 12.16
N ALA A 234 -2.17 -5.80 12.50
CA ALA A 234 -1.19 -6.30 11.55
C ALA A 234 -0.44 -7.46 12.21
N ARG A 235 -0.49 -8.63 11.58
CA ARG A 235 0.15 -9.86 12.05
C ARG A 235 1.14 -10.34 11.03
N ASN A 236 2.40 -10.53 11.43
CA ASN A 236 3.37 -11.10 10.53
C ASN A 236 3.07 -12.58 10.27
N VAL A 237 3.26 -13.00 9.02
CA VAL A 237 2.99 -14.35 8.52
C VAL A 237 4.28 -14.90 7.95
N SER A 238 4.82 -15.92 8.59
CA SER A 238 5.96 -16.67 8.06
C SER A 238 5.52 -17.51 6.88
N PHE A 239 6.37 -17.57 5.87
CA PHE A 239 6.24 -18.58 4.84
C PHE A 239 6.72 -19.94 5.37
N PRO A 240 6.12 -21.06 4.91
CA PRO A 240 6.55 -22.38 5.32
C PRO A 240 8.00 -22.67 4.87
N GLN A 241 8.67 -23.58 5.57
CA GLN A 241 9.95 -24.10 5.09
C GLN A 241 9.70 -25.02 3.90
N LEU A 242 10.32 -24.70 2.77
CA LEU A 242 10.13 -25.39 1.50
C LEU A 242 11.47 -25.92 0.98
N SER A 243 11.45 -26.98 0.18
CA SER A 243 12.66 -27.52 -0.46
C SER A 243 13.22 -26.56 -1.53
N SER A 244 12.41 -25.63 -2.02
CA SER A 244 12.78 -24.51 -2.89
C SER A 244 12.20 -23.22 -2.31
N PRO A 245 12.95 -22.12 -2.24
CA PRO A 245 12.45 -20.88 -1.65
C PRO A 245 11.34 -20.25 -2.50
N LEU A 246 10.46 -19.50 -1.83
CA LEU A 246 9.48 -18.62 -2.44
C LEU A 246 10.19 -17.35 -2.94
N VAL A 247 10.08 -17.07 -4.24
CA VAL A 247 10.62 -15.85 -4.84
C VAL A 247 9.50 -15.04 -5.47
N PHE A 248 9.36 -13.80 -5.00
CA PHE A 248 8.50 -12.81 -5.64
C PHE A 248 9.35 -11.90 -6.51
N VAL A 249 8.97 -11.80 -7.77
CA VAL A 249 9.56 -10.87 -8.73
C VAL A 249 8.53 -9.80 -9.03
N ILE A 250 8.95 -8.54 -9.06
CA ILE A 250 8.11 -7.40 -9.41
C ILE A 250 8.59 -6.83 -10.74
N ALA A 251 7.66 -6.60 -11.67
CA ALA A 251 7.93 -5.97 -12.96
C ALA A 251 7.10 -4.71 -13.16
N GLN A 252 7.74 -3.62 -13.59
CA GLN A 252 7.09 -2.36 -13.93
C GLN A 252 6.53 -2.39 -15.35
N SER A 253 5.27 -2.02 -15.54
CA SER A 253 4.70 -1.77 -16.88
C SER A 253 5.28 -0.52 -17.55
N PHE A 254 5.84 0.42 -16.77
CA PHE A 254 6.14 1.80 -17.17
C PHE A 254 4.93 2.62 -17.63
N VAL A 255 3.71 2.11 -17.45
CA VAL A 255 2.48 2.88 -17.56
C VAL A 255 2.23 3.56 -16.22
N ALA A 256 2.13 4.89 -16.22
CA ALA A 256 1.93 5.65 -15.01
C ALA A 256 0.49 5.48 -14.48
N ALA A 257 0.36 4.88 -13.30
CA ALA A 257 -0.90 4.81 -12.57
C ALA A 257 -1.10 6.08 -11.71
N ASP A 258 -1.40 7.21 -12.34
CA ASP A 258 -1.62 8.48 -11.64
C ASP A 258 -2.97 8.50 -10.92
N LYS A 259 -2.96 8.14 -9.64
CA LYS A 259 -4.13 8.08 -8.76
C LYS A 259 -4.85 9.44 -8.61
N HIS A 260 -4.16 10.55 -8.81
CA HIS A 260 -4.74 11.87 -8.68
C HIS A 260 -5.49 12.25 -9.97
N THR A 261 -4.82 12.14 -11.12
CA THR A 261 -5.37 12.57 -12.41
C THR A 261 -6.46 11.63 -12.93
N THR A 262 -6.26 10.31 -12.84
CA THR A 262 -7.26 9.32 -13.31
C THR A 262 -8.24 8.92 -12.22
N GLY A 263 -8.01 9.35 -10.97
CA GLY A 263 -8.86 9.07 -9.81
C GLY A 263 -10.37 9.12 -10.11
N PRO A 264 -10.90 10.20 -10.72
CA PRO A 264 -12.34 10.34 -10.99
C PRO A 264 -12.98 9.28 -11.88
N VAL A 265 -12.19 8.58 -12.70
CA VAL A 265 -12.69 7.52 -13.62
C VAL A 265 -12.15 6.13 -13.26
N CYS A 266 -11.13 6.06 -12.40
CA CYS A 266 -10.45 4.84 -11.97
C CYS A 266 -10.64 4.65 -10.45
N TYR A 267 -9.62 4.95 -9.64
CA TYR A 267 -9.56 4.59 -8.22
C TYR A 267 -10.71 5.16 -7.38
N ASN A 268 -11.01 6.47 -7.48
CA ASN A 268 -12.08 7.09 -6.69
C ASN A 268 -13.45 6.58 -7.13
N LEU A 269 -13.64 6.35 -8.44
CA LEU A 269 -14.87 5.75 -8.95
C LEU A 269 -15.12 4.38 -8.30
N ARG A 270 -14.10 3.52 -8.19
CA ARG A 270 -14.23 2.20 -7.53
C ARG A 270 -14.60 2.30 -6.05
N VAL A 271 -14.03 3.27 -5.32
CA VAL A 271 -14.40 3.54 -3.92
C VAL A 271 -15.89 3.91 -3.80
N VAL A 272 -16.37 4.80 -4.68
CA VAL A 272 -17.78 5.21 -4.73
C VAL A 272 -18.68 4.04 -5.11
N GLU A 273 -18.32 3.26 -6.13
CA GLU A 273 -19.08 2.08 -6.56
C GLU A 273 -19.20 1.02 -5.45
N CYS A 274 -18.12 0.74 -4.70
CA CYS A 274 -18.17 -0.20 -3.58
C CYS A 274 -19.08 0.30 -2.44
N THR A 275 -18.98 1.59 -2.10
CA THR A 275 -19.82 2.23 -1.08
C THR A 275 -21.29 2.16 -1.47
N LEU A 276 -21.61 2.54 -2.71
CA LEU A 276 -22.98 2.51 -3.23
C LEU A 276 -23.52 1.07 -3.34
N ALA A 277 -22.67 0.10 -3.69
CA ALA A 277 -23.06 -1.31 -3.70
C ALA A 277 -23.50 -1.78 -2.30
N ALA A 278 -22.74 -1.42 -1.26
CA ALA A 278 -23.10 -1.73 0.12
C ALA A 278 -24.46 -1.12 0.53
N LEU A 279 -24.69 0.16 0.21
CA LEU A 279 -25.94 0.85 0.54
C LEU A 279 -27.14 0.29 -0.23
N VAL A 280 -26.97 0.01 -1.52
CA VAL A 280 -28.02 -0.57 -2.39
C VAL A 280 -28.38 -1.97 -1.91
N LEU A 281 -27.39 -2.84 -1.63
CA LEU A 281 -27.63 -4.16 -1.08
C LEU A 281 -28.35 -4.08 0.27
N ALA A 282 -27.92 -3.20 1.18
CA ALA A 282 -28.56 -3.00 2.46
C ALA A 282 -30.05 -2.62 2.31
N LYS A 283 -30.36 -1.73 1.35
CA LYS A 283 -31.72 -1.32 1.03
C LYS A 283 -32.56 -2.47 0.47
N ILE A 284 -32.02 -3.26 -0.47
CA ILE A 284 -32.68 -4.43 -1.06
C ILE A 284 -33.05 -5.47 0.01
N PHE A 285 -32.15 -5.74 0.96
CA PHE A 285 -32.38 -6.69 2.04
C PHE A 285 -33.16 -6.10 3.24
N GLY A 286 -33.69 -4.88 3.09
CA GLY A 286 -34.47 -4.19 4.11
C GLY A 286 -33.72 -4.07 5.44
N LEU A 287 -32.41 -3.86 5.39
CA LEU A 287 -31.60 -3.64 6.60
C LEU A 287 -31.91 -2.25 7.15
N SER A 288 -31.76 -2.08 8.48
CA SER A 288 -31.66 -0.75 9.07
C SER A 288 -30.53 0.04 8.38
N PRO A 289 -30.58 1.39 8.38
CA PRO A 289 -29.48 2.19 7.84
C PRO A 289 -28.14 1.68 8.37
N LEU A 290 -27.20 1.43 7.46
CA LEU A 290 -25.88 0.95 7.83
C LEU A 290 -25.25 1.93 8.83
N LYS A 291 -24.57 1.39 9.83
CA LYS A 291 -23.78 2.22 10.74
C LYS A 291 -22.56 2.76 9.99
N SER A 292 -22.15 3.97 10.34
CA SER A 292 -20.93 4.54 9.79
C SER A 292 -19.71 3.72 10.23
N ASP A 293 -18.81 3.42 9.31
CA ASP A 293 -17.59 2.64 9.54
C ASP A 293 -16.33 3.38 9.05
N ALA A 294 -15.18 2.71 9.10
CA ALA A 294 -13.89 3.28 8.71
C ALA A 294 -13.70 3.41 7.18
N GLY A 295 -14.69 3.03 6.37
CA GLY A 295 -14.67 3.19 4.93
C GLY A 295 -14.51 4.66 4.52
N PRO A 296 -13.92 4.96 3.35
CA PRO A 296 -13.61 6.35 2.95
C PRO A 296 -14.81 7.30 2.91
N LEU A 297 -16.00 6.77 2.64
CA LEU A 297 -17.29 7.49 2.61
C LEU A 297 -18.20 7.14 3.79
N GLY A 298 -17.66 6.52 4.84
CA GLY A 298 -18.39 6.09 6.03
C GLY A 298 -19.19 4.81 5.88
N TYR A 299 -19.17 4.15 4.72
CA TYR A 299 -19.83 2.86 4.53
C TYR A 299 -18.94 1.94 3.69
N SER A 300 -18.97 0.64 4.02
CA SER A 300 -18.20 -0.38 3.32
C SER A 300 -19.02 -1.64 3.05
N LEU A 301 -18.53 -2.48 2.13
CA LEU A 301 -19.11 -3.81 1.89
C LEU A 301 -18.97 -4.74 3.10
N ARG A 302 -17.94 -4.55 3.94
CA ARG A 302 -17.83 -5.25 5.23
C ARG A 302 -18.92 -4.79 6.22
N GLY A 303 -19.20 -3.49 6.29
CA GLY A 303 -20.29 -2.95 7.11
C GLY A 303 -21.67 -3.50 6.70
N PHE A 304 -21.91 -3.63 5.39
CA PHE A 304 -23.08 -4.34 4.87
C PHE A 304 -23.09 -5.83 5.30
N HIS A 305 -21.99 -6.56 5.07
CA HIS A 305 -21.85 -7.96 5.43
C HIS A 305 -22.18 -8.19 6.91
N ASP A 306 -21.55 -7.46 7.82
CA ASP A 306 -21.75 -7.61 9.26
C ASP A 306 -23.21 -7.30 9.66
N THR A 307 -23.82 -6.28 9.07
CA THR A 307 -25.22 -5.92 9.33
C THR A 307 -26.20 -6.98 8.79
N TYR A 308 -25.91 -7.54 7.61
CA TYR A 308 -26.71 -8.60 7.00
C TYR A 308 -26.72 -9.85 7.88
N ILE A 309 -25.54 -10.28 8.33
CA ILE A 309 -25.35 -11.46 9.18
C ILE A 309 -25.97 -11.25 10.56
N ALA A 310 -25.84 -10.07 11.16
CA ALA A 310 -26.50 -9.76 12.43
C ALA A 310 -28.02 -9.88 12.36
N LYS A 311 -28.64 -9.51 11.23
CA LYS A 311 -30.08 -9.63 11.03
C LYS A 311 -30.53 -11.08 10.77
N HIS A 312 -29.78 -11.85 9.98
CA HIS A 312 -30.24 -13.15 9.46
C HIS A 312 -29.69 -14.38 10.20
N ALA A 313 -28.55 -14.26 10.90
CA ALA A 313 -27.91 -15.36 11.61
C ALA A 313 -27.77 -15.11 13.12
N SER A 314 -28.30 -13.99 13.64
CA SER A 314 -28.20 -13.58 15.05
C SER A 314 -26.76 -13.48 15.60
N ILE A 315 -25.75 -13.38 14.72
CA ILE A 315 -24.35 -13.15 15.09
C ILE A 315 -24.15 -11.64 15.27
N THR A 316 -23.96 -11.19 16.52
CA THR A 316 -23.86 -9.77 16.85
C THR A 316 -22.46 -9.16 16.63
N ASP A 317 -21.43 -10.00 16.58
CA ASP A 317 -20.05 -9.60 16.35
C ASP A 317 -19.38 -10.57 15.36
N ASN A 318 -19.50 -10.24 14.08
CA ASN A 318 -18.98 -11.08 13.00
C ASN A 318 -17.44 -11.11 12.94
N SER A 319 -16.74 -10.25 13.71
CA SER A 319 -15.28 -10.28 13.81
C SER A 319 -14.75 -11.48 14.61
N LYS A 320 -15.63 -12.16 15.36
CA LYS A 320 -15.33 -13.36 16.15
C LYS A 320 -15.77 -14.66 15.50
N THR A 321 -16.36 -14.58 14.31
CA THR A 321 -16.79 -15.74 13.53
C THR A 321 -15.58 -16.61 13.17
N SER A 322 -15.79 -17.93 13.12
CA SER A 322 -14.75 -18.84 12.65
C SER A 322 -14.37 -18.51 11.20
N LYS A 323 -13.13 -18.80 10.80
CA LYS A 323 -12.68 -18.51 9.45
C LYS A 323 -13.50 -19.29 8.41
N GLU A 324 -13.86 -20.53 8.71
CA GLU A 324 -14.67 -21.41 7.87
C GLU A 324 -16.09 -20.86 7.68
N ASP A 325 -16.74 -20.43 8.77
CA ASP A 325 -18.06 -19.80 8.70
C ASP A 325 -18.00 -18.47 7.94
N PHE A 326 -16.96 -17.67 8.15
CA PHE A 326 -16.78 -16.39 7.44
C PHE A 326 -16.57 -16.58 5.94
N GLN A 327 -15.81 -17.61 5.52
CA GLN A 327 -15.72 -18.02 4.11
C GLN A 327 -17.09 -18.43 3.56
N SER A 328 -17.86 -19.24 4.30
CA SER A 328 -19.22 -19.63 3.90
C SER A 328 -20.15 -18.43 3.74
N GLN A 329 -20.06 -17.45 4.64
CA GLN A 329 -20.82 -16.19 4.53
C GLN A 329 -20.44 -15.42 3.25
N LEU A 330 -19.14 -15.31 2.94
CA LEU A 330 -18.70 -14.64 1.71
C LEU A 330 -19.22 -15.34 0.45
N HIS A 331 -19.22 -16.68 0.41
CA HIS A 331 -19.78 -17.43 -0.71
C HIS A 331 -21.29 -17.19 -0.88
N ASP A 332 -22.04 -17.16 0.22
CA ASP A 332 -23.46 -16.81 0.21
C ASP A 332 -23.69 -15.36 -0.28
N LEU A 333 -22.83 -14.42 0.13
CA LEU A 333 -22.89 -13.03 -0.35
C LEU A 333 -22.59 -12.90 -1.85
N VAL A 334 -21.63 -13.67 -2.38
CA VAL A 334 -21.37 -13.72 -3.84
C VAL A 334 -22.64 -14.16 -4.57
N GLY A 335 -23.30 -15.24 -4.10
CA GLY A 335 -24.57 -15.70 -4.67
C GLY A 335 -25.69 -14.66 -4.58
N LYS A 336 -25.75 -13.88 -3.50
CA LYS A 336 -26.70 -12.77 -3.36
C LYS A 336 -26.43 -11.62 -4.29
N VAL A 337 -25.16 -11.24 -4.48
CA VAL A 337 -24.83 -10.18 -5.44
C VAL A 337 -25.31 -10.58 -6.83
N ASP A 338 -25.09 -11.83 -7.23
CA ASP A 338 -25.51 -12.33 -8.53
C ASP A 338 -27.04 -12.32 -8.69
N ALA A 339 -27.78 -12.71 -7.65
CA ALA A 339 -29.25 -12.75 -7.68
C ALA A 339 -29.93 -11.37 -7.56
N TYR A 340 -29.32 -10.42 -6.84
CA TYR A 340 -29.98 -9.17 -6.44
C TYR A 340 -29.39 -7.89 -7.06
N LEU A 341 -28.22 -7.96 -7.70
CA LEU A 341 -27.68 -6.87 -8.50
C LEU A 341 -27.58 -7.29 -9.98
N PRO A 342 -28.69 -7.47 -10.71
CA PRO A 342 -28.66 -8.07 -12.05
C PRO A 342 -28.07 -7.19 -13.16
N GLN A 343 -27.84 -5.89 -12.90
CA GLN A 343 -27.43 -4.96 -13.97
C GLN A 343 -25.92 -5.01 -14.21
N GLU A 344 -25.51 -5.78 -15.21
CA GLU A 344 -24.10 -5.88 -15.64
C GLU A 344 -23.57 -4.57 -16.24
N GLU A 345 -24.39 -3.79 -16.93
CA GLU A 345 -23.98 -2.47 -17.44
C GLU A 345 -23.90 -1.40 -16.34
N GLY A 346 -24.14 -1.76 -15.07
CA GLY A 346 -24.17 -0.84 -13.94
C GLY A 346 -25.45 -0.02 -13.85
N TYR A 347 -25.51 0.90 -12.89
CA TYR A 347 -26.71 1.65 -12.51
C TYR A 347 -26.53 3.15 -12.78
N THR A 348 -27.57 3.83 -13.22
CA THR A 348 -27.57 5.30 -13.34
C THR A 348 -27.81 5.96 -11.97
N ARG A 349 -27.49 7.25 -11.85
CA ARG A 349 -27.84 8.06 -10.66
C ARG A 349 -29.33 8.00 -10.34
N GLN A 350 -30.19 8.03 -11.37
CA GLN A 350 -31.64 7.95 -11.22
C GLN A 350 -32.05 6.60 -10.60
N GLN A 351 -31.54 5.49 -11.13
CA GLN A 351 -31.86 4.15 -10.59
C GLN A 351 -31.38 4.01 -9.14
N MET A 352 -30.17 4.48 -8.82
CA MET A 352 -29.66 4.44 -7.44
C MET A 352 -30.48 5.34 -6.50
N SER A 353 -30.87 6.53 -6.97
CA SER A 353 -31.74 7.46 -6.24
C SER A 353 -33.10 6.83 -5.91
N GLU A 354 -33.72 6.16 -6.88
CA GLU A 354 -34.98 5.43 -6.71
C GLU A 354 -34.86 4.28 -5.72
N ILE A 355 -33.81 3.46 -5.84
CA ILE A 355 -33.58 2.33 -4.93
C ILE A 355 -33.38 2.84 -3.51
N LEU A 356 -32.47 3.81 -3.32
CA LEU A 356 -32.10 4.31 -1.99
C LEU A 356 -33.20 5.19 -1.37
N GLY A 357 -34.05 5.81 -2.19
CA GLY A 357 -35.03 6.80 -1.78
C GLY A 357 -34.40 8.15 -1.40
N ILE A 358 -33.28 8.50 -2.02
CA ILE A 358 -32.51 9.74 -1.76
C ILE A 358 -32.50 10.58 -3.05
N PRO A 359 -32.86 11.87 -3.04
CA PRO A 359 -32.78 12.72 -4.23
C PRO A 359 -31.37 12.78 -4.83
N ILE A 360 -31.26 12.84 -6.16
CA ILE A 360 -29.95 12.88 -6.86
C ILE A 360 -29.00 13.95 -6.29
N PRO A 361 -29.41 15.21 -6.05
CA PRO A 361 -28.48 16.21 -5.51
C PRO A 361 -27.89 15.83 -4.15
N GLN A 362 -28.66 15.11 -3.32
CA GLN A 362 -28.21 14.63 -2.02
C GLN A 362 -27.28 13.41 -2.18
N LEU A 363 -27.61 12.49 -3.09
CA LEU A 363 -26.75 11.35 -3.44
C LEU A 363 -25.36 11.81 -3.91
N GLU A 364 -25.31 12.81 -4.78
CA GLU A 364 -24.06 13.39 -5.29
C GLU A 364 -23.30 14.10 -4.18
N LYS A 365 -24.00 14.89 -3.36
CA LYS A 365 -23.41 15.57 -2.20
C LYS A 365 -22.73 14.58 -1.25
N ASP A 366 -23.38 13.49 -0.92
CA ASP A 366 -22.90 12.56 0.10
C ASP A 366 -21.74 11.68 -0.39
N PHE A 367 -21.78 11.26 -1.67
CA PHE A 367 -20.88 10.21 -2.16
C PHE A 367 -19.95 10.63 -3.30
N MET A 368 -20.15 11.81 -3.91
CA MET A 368 -19.43 12.22 -5.13
C MET A 368 -18.74 13.59 -5.02
N THR A 369 -18.89 14.31 -3.90
CA THR A 369 -18.22 15.60 -3.68
C THR A 369 -16.86 15.44 -3.00
N LYS A 370 -16.80 14.62 -1.95
CA LYS A 370 -15.54 14.32 -1.24
C LYS A 370 -14.53 13.69 -2.20
N PHE A 371 -15.01 12.84 -3.09
CA PHE A 371 -14.24 12.25 -4.18
C PHE A 371 -14.91 12.60 -5.51
N PRO A 372 -14.35 13.54 -6.29
CA PRO A 372 -14.85 13.83 -7.61
C PRO A 372 -14.84 12.55 -8.46
N VAL A 373 -15.98 12.20 -9.06
CA VAL A 373 -16.13 11.05 -9.95
C VAL A 373 -16.80 11.45 -11.26
N ARG A 374 -16.41 10.79 -12.35
CA ARG A 374 -16.97 10.96 -13.68
C ARG A 374 -17.39 9.61 -14.23
N ALA A 375 -18.68 9.34 -14.16
CA ALA A 375 -19.29 8.12 -14.69
C ALA A 375 -20.77 8.37 -15.01
N GLU A 376 -21.25 7.77 -16.09
CA GLU A 376 -22.68 7.73 -16.43
C GLU A 376 -23.39 6.59 -15.70
N ARG A 377 -22.69 5.46 -15.54
CA ARG A 377 -23.17 4.25 -14.87
C ARG A 377 -22.16 3.76 -13.83
N PHE A 378 -22.66 3.12 -12.78
CA PHE A 378 -21.90 2.62 -11.64
C PHE A 378 -22.05 1.10 -11.56
N LYS A 379 -20.97 0.34 -11.73
CA LYS A 379 -20.95 -1.13 -11.84
C LYS A 379 -20.96 -1.83 -10.47
N LEU A 380 -22.03 -1.58 -9.70
CA LEU A 380 -22.18 -2.06 -8.32
C LEU A 380 -22.01 -3.58 -8.19
N ARG A 381 -22.60 -4.35 -9.12
CA ARG A 381 -22.54 -5.82 -9.16
C ARG A 381 -21.10 -6.29 -9.19
N GLN A 382 -20.35 -5.87 -10.20
CA GLN A 382 -18.97 -6.30 -10.41
C GLN A 382 -18.08 -5.92 -9.24
N ARG A 383 -18.26 -4.73 -8.67
CA ARG A 383 -17.41 -4.28 -7.56
C ARG A 383 -17.63 -5.15 -6.32
N ALA A 384 -18.89 -5.45 -6.00
CA ALA A 384 -19.22 -6.35 -4.89
C ALA A 384 -18.75 -7.80 -5.15
N LEU A 385 -18.94 -8.33 -6.37
CA LEU A 385 -18.46 -9.67 -6.75
C LEU A 385 -16.95 -9.80 -6.59
N HIS A 386 -16.19 -8.83 -7.12
CA HIS A 386 -14.75 -8.80 -6.97
C HIS A 386 -14.35 -8.78 -5.50
N VAL A 387 -14.90 -7.85 -4.71
CA VAL A 387 -14.51 -7.65 -3.31
C VAL A 387 -14.75 -8.90 -2.47
N PHE A 388 -15.94 -9.49 -2.53
CA PHE A 388 -16.22 -10.71 -1.75
C PHE A 388 -15.40 -11.91 -2.22
N SER A 389 -15.23 -12.07 -3.54
CA SER A 389 -14.42 -13.17 -4.09
C SER A 389 -12.93 -13.01 -3.79
N GLU A 390 -12.43 -11.77 -3.78
CA GLU A 390 -11.04 -11.47 -3.42
C GLU A 390 -10.79 -11.71 -1.93
N ALA A 391 -11.73 -11.33 -1.06
CA ALA A 391 -11.65 -11.67 0.36
C ALA A 391 -11.58 -13.19 0.58
N ILE A 392 -12.36 -13.97 -0.16
CA ILE A 392 -12.26 -15.45 -0.16
C ILE A 392 -10.86 -15.91 -0.58
N ARG A 393 -10.30 -15.33 -1.65
CA ARG A 393 -8.95 -15.68 -2.13
C ARG A 393 -7.86 -15.39 -1.09
N VAL A 394 -7.95 -14.28 -0.36
CA VAL A 394 -7.03 -13.98 0.76
C VAL A 394 -7.10 -15.07 1.84
N LEU A 395 -8.30 -15.49 2.23
CA LEU A 395 -8.47 -16.53 3.25
C LEU A 395 -7.95 -17.89 2.77
N ARG A 396 -8.24 -18.28 1.51
CA ARG A 396 -7.70 -19.50 0.88
C ARG A 396 -6.17 -19.48 0.82
N PHE A 397 -5.58 -18.33 0.50
CA PHE A 397 -4.13 -18.17 0.49
C PHE A 397 -3.54 -18.40 1.88
N MET A 398 -4.18 -17.84 2.92
CA MET A 398 -3.78 -18.04 4.31
C MET A 398 -3.93 -19.49 4.78
N ASP A 399 -4.93 -20.23 4.28
CA ASP A 399 -5.12 -21.64 4.59
C ASP A 399 -3.95 -22.49 4.07
N LEU A 400 -3.54 -22.23 2.82
CA LEU A 400 -2.38 -22.88 2.20
C LEU A 400 -1.08 -22.59 2.97
N LEU A 401 -0.91 -21.37 3.50
CA LEU A 401 0.27 -21.04 4.32
C LEU A 401 0.24 -21.67 5.72
N SER A 402 -0.96 -21.84 6.30
CA SER A 402 -1.12 -22.31 7.69
C SER A 402 -1.08 -23.83 7.84
N SER A 403 -1.29 -24.57 6.75
CA SER A 403 -1.22 -26.04 6.70
C SER A 403 -0.26 -26.50 5.61
N PRO A 404 1.06 -26.21 5.74
CA PRO A 404 2.00 -26.57 4.70
C PRO A 404 2.12 -28.10 4.59
N PRO A 405 2.22 -28.64 3.37
CA PRO A 405 2.37 -30.07 3.18
C PRO A 405 3.77 -30.53 3.64
N ALA A 406 4.03 -31.85 3.60
CA ALA A 406 5.36 -32.39 3.89
C ALA A 406 6.45 -31.71 3.04
N THR A 407 7.69 -31.59 3.55
CA THR A 407 8.81 -30.88 2.90
C THR A 407 9.41 -31.58 1.67
N THR A 408 8.67 -32.50 1.04
CA THR A 408 9.07 -33.15 -0.22
C THR A 408 9.02 -32.16 -1.39
N PRO A 409 9.89 -32.30 -2.41
CA PRO A 409 9.87 -31.47 -3.61
C PRO A 409 8.49 -31.40 -4.30
N GLU A 410 7.80 -32.53 -4.42
CA GLU A 410 6.51 -32.63 -5.11
C GLU A 410 5.39 -31.87 -4.37
N ALA A 411 5.38 -31.99 -3.05
CA ALA A 411 4.45 -31.25 -2.19
C ALA A 411 4.73 -29.75 -2.20
N THR A 412 6.00 -29.35 -2.20
CA THR A 412 6.42 -27.95 -2.36
C THR A 412 5.92 -27.40 -3.69
N GLU A 413 6.14 -28.12 -4.78
CA GLU A 413 5.70 -27.70 -6.12
C GLU A 413 4.17 -27.58 -6.20
N THR A 414 3.43 -28.50 -5.58
CA THR A 414 1.96 -28.46 -5.51
C THR A 414 1.47 -27.22 -4.78
N LEU A 415 2.02 -26.94 -3.59
CA LEU A 415 1.68 -25.73 -2.82
C LEU A 415 1.95 -24.45 -3.63
N LEU A 416 3.10 -24.36 -4.30
CA LEU A 416 3.45 -23.19 -5.10
C LEU A 416 2.52 -22.99 -6.30
N LYS A 417 2.08 -24.08 -6.94
CA LYS A 417 1.06 -24.04 -7.99
C LYS A 417 -0.29 -23.58 -7.45
N ASP A 418 -0.71 -24.06 -6.29
CA ASP A 418 -1.98 -23.66 -5.67
C ASP A 418 -1.98 -22.18 -5.26
N LEU A 419 -0.90 -21.70 -4.63
CA LEU A 419 -0.71 -20.28 -4.33
C LEU A 419 -0.69 -19.45 -5.63
N GLY A 420 0.02 -19.92 -6.65
CA GLY A 420 0.10 -19.27 -7.95
C GLY A 420 -1.26 -19.19 -8.68
N ALA A 421 -2.09 -20.22 -8.56
CA ALA A 421 -3.44 -20.25 -9.11
C ALA A 421 -4.31 -19.15 -8.49
N LEU A 422 -4.22 -18.92 -7.17
CA LEU A 422 -4.93 -17.83 -6.50
C LEU A 422 -4.49 -16.45 -7.02
N LEU A 423 -3.19 -16.24 -7.27
CA LEU A 423 -2.70 -15.00 -7.90
C LEU A 423 -3.31 -14.81 -9.30
N ASN A 424 -3.40 -15.89 -10.08
CA ASN A 424 -4.00 -15.84 -11.41
C ASN A 424 -5.50 -15.52 -11.36
N GLU A 425 -6.24 -16.14 -10.44
CA GLU A 425 -7.67 -15.82 -10.20
C GLU A 425 -7.85 -14.35 -9.80
N THR A 426 -6.96 -13.79 -8.97
CA THR A 426 -6.97 -12.36 -8.65
C THR A 426 -6.71 -11.51 -9.91
N GLN A 427 -5.75 -11.86 -10.76
CA GLN A 427 -5.49 -11.11 -11.99
C GLN A 427 -6.70 -11.09 -12.92
N ASP A 428 -7.34 -12.24 -13.13
CA ASP A 428 -8.51 -12.35 -14.00
C ASP A 428 -9.68 -11.54 -13.42
N SER A 429 -9.88 -11.61 -12.10
CA SER A 429 -10.87 -10.80 -11.40
C SER A 429 -10.58 -9.29 -11.52
N CYS A 430 -9.32 -8.86 -11.35
CA CYS A 430 -8.93 -7.47 -11.52
C CYS A 430 -9.11 -6.96 -12.96
N ARG A 431 -8.80 -7.79 -13.96
CA ARG A 431 -8.93 -7.44 -15.38
C ARG A 431 -10.39 -7.41 -15.83
N ASP A 432 -11.12 -8.49 -15.60
CA ASP A 432 -12.41 -8.74 -16.25
C ASP A 432 -13.60 -8.28 -15.38
N VAL A 433 -13.48 -8.38 -14.06
CA VAL A 433 -14.57 -8.00 -13.13
C VAL A 433 -14.36 -6.59 -12.59
N TYR A 434 -13.19 -6.30 -12.03
CA TYR A 434 -12.92 -5.00 -11.41
C TYR A 434 -12.50 -3.91 -12.40
N GLU A 435 -12.08 -4.30 -13.61
CA GLU A 435 -11.66 -3.40 -14.69
C GLU A 435 -10.57 -2.42 -14.21
N CYS A 436 -9.54 -2.96 -13.55
CA CYS A 436 -8.35 -2.23 -13.09
C CYS A 436 -7.02 -2.77 -13.63
N SER A 437 -7.02 -3.69 -14.61
CA SER A 437 -5.80 -4.06 -15.34
C SER A 437 -5.50 -3.07 -16.49
N CYS A 438 -4.44 -3.36 -17.25
CA CYS A 438 -4.16 -2.75 -18.55
C CYS A 438 -3.41 -3.75 -19.46
N PRO A 439 -3.39 -3.54 -20.79
CA PRO A 439 -2.76 -4.47 -21.73
C PRO A 439 -1.30 -4.80 -21.38
N GLU A 440 -0.54 -3.82 -20.90
CA GLU A 440 0.85 -3.97 -20.51
C GLU A 440 1.03 -4.89 -19.30
N LEU A 441 0.17 -4.75 -18.28
CA LEU A 441 0.18 -5.64 -17.11
C LEU A 441 -0.22 -7.06 -17.51
N ASP A 442 -1.20 -7.20 -18.41
CA ASP A 442 -1.67 -8.49 -18.89
C ASP A 442 -0.59 -9.21 -19.72
N GLU A 443 0.16 -8.46 -20.55
CA GLU A 443 1.31 -8.97 -21.30
C GLU A 443 2.44 -9.43 -20.36
N LEU A 444 2.83 -8.60 -19.39
CA LEU A 444 3.84 -8.97 -18.38
C LEU A 444 3.46 -10.25 -17.62
N CYS A 445 2.20 -10.37 -17.20
CA CYS A 445 1.69 -11.57 -16.52
C CYS A 445 1.72 -12.80 -17.44
N THR A 446 1.38 -12.64 -18.71
CA THR A 446 1.36 -13.73 -19.69
C THR A 446 2.77 -14.24 -19.98
N LEU A 447 3.72 -13.33 -20.22
CA LEU A 447 5.12 -13.67 -20.47
C LEU A 447 5.76 -14.37 -19.27
N ALA A 448 5.50 -13.88 -18.05
CA ALA A 448 6.02 -14.48 -16.83
C ALA A 448 5.57 -15.93 -16.67
N ARG A 449 4.26 -16.20 -16.86
CA ARG A 449 3.70 -17.55 -16.76
C ARG A 449 4.27 -18.48 -17.83
N LYS A 450 4.39 -18.01 -19.07
CA LYS A 450 5.01 -18.76 -20.18
C LYS A 450 6.48 -19.11 -19.88
N ALA A 451 7.20 -18.23 -19.19
CA ALA A 451 8.61 -18.43 -18.81
C ALA A 451 8.80 -19.27 -17.52
N GLY A 452 7.72 -19.60 -16.80
CA GLY A 452 7.75 -20.53 -15.68
C GLY A 452 7.28 -19.97 -14.33
N ALA A 453 6.67 -18.78 -14.27
CA ALA A 453 6.02 -18.29 -13.05
C ALA A 453 4.80 -19.15 -12.70
N TYR A 454 4.62 -19.48 -11.42
CA TYR A 454 3.44 -20.20 -10.91
C TYR A 454 2.17 -19.33 -10.97
N GLY A 455 2.31 -18.05 -10.65
CA GLY A 455 1.21 -17.08 -10.61
C GLY A 455 1.69 -15.69 -10.93
N SER A 456 0.82 -14.89 -11.54
CA SER A 456 1.15 -13.52 -11.94
C SER A 456 -0.09 -12.64 -11.92
N ARG A 457 0.04 -11.46 -11.32
CA ARG A 457 -1.01 -10.45 -11.24
C ARG A 457 -0.43 -9.04 -11.22
N LEU A 458 -1.25 -8.03 -11.48
CA LEU A 458 -0.95 -6.62 -11.17
C LEU A 458 -0.68 -6.44 -9.67
N THR A 459 -0.25 -5.27 -9.20
CA THR A 459 -0.20 -4.96 -7.76
C THR A 459 -0.40 -3.47 -7.52
N GLY A 460 -1.05 -3.12 -6.42
CA GLY A 460 -1.48 -1.74 -6.17
C GLY A 460 -2.70 -1.38 -7.00
N ALA A 461 -2.91 -0.08 -7.24
CA ALA A 461 -4.16 0.41 -7.82
C ALA A 461 -4.48 -0.12 -9.23
N GLY A 462 -3.49 -0.59 -10.00
CA GLY A 462 -3.70 -1.00 -11.39
C GLY A 462 -3.82 0.20 -12.36
N TRP A 463 -4.41 -0.04 -13.53
CA TRP A 463 -4.38 0.86 -14.70
C TRP A 463 -2.96 1.28 -15.10
N GLY A 464 -2.00 0.38 -14.89
CA GLY A 464 -0.56 0.62 -14.97
C GLY A 464 0.15 0.24 -13.68
N GLY A 465 1.35 0.77 -13.46
CA GLY A 465 2.16 0.45 -12.28
C GLY A 465 2.91 -0.88 -12.41
N CYS A 466 2.88 -1.72 -11.38
CA CYS A 466 3.63 -2.98 -11.33
C CYS A 466 2.74 -4.21 -11.41
N SER A 467 3.40 -5.33 -11.68
CA SER A 467 2.91 -6.69 -11.49
C SER A 467 3.81 -7.46 -10.52
N VAL A 468 3.25 -8.44 -9.83
CA VAL A 468 3.94 -9.34 -8.90
C VAL A 468 3.78 -10.78 -9.36
N HIS A 469 4.88 -11.52 -9.31
CA HIS A 469 5.01 -12.85 -9.88
C HIS A 469 5.59 -13.80 -8.85
N LEU A 470 4.92 -14.94 -8.66
CA LEU A 470 5.45 -16.04 -7.87
C LEU A 470 6.27 -16.94 -8.78
N VAL A 471 7.59 -16.93 -8.62
CA VAL A 471 8.53 -17.55 -9.56
C VAL A 471 9.40 -18.59 -8.84
N PRO A 472 9.63 -19.79 -9.42
CA PRO A 472 10.66 -20.69 -8.93
C PRO A 472 12.04 -20.04 -9.01
N GLU A 473 12.89 -20.21 -7.99
CA GLU A 473 14.22 -19.58 -7.93
C GLU A 473 15.05 -19.81 -9.22
N GLY A 474 15.11 -21.07 -9.70
CA GLY A 474 15.81 -21.42 -10.94
C GLY A 474 15.17 -20.92 -12.24
N LYS A 475 14.04 -20.20 -12.18
CA LYS A 475 13.34 -19.61 -13.33
C LYS A 475 13.34 -18.08 -13.34
N VAL A 476 13.89 -17.43 -12.32
CA VAL A 476 13.93 -15.96 -12.21
C VAL A 476 14.60 -15.33 -13.44
N ASP A 477 15.77 -15.85 -13.86
CA ASP A 477 16.49 -15.29 -15.02
C ASP A 477 15.76 -15.55 -16.35
N ALA A 478 15.09 -16.70 -16.49
CA ALA A 478 14.28 -16.99 -17.68
C ALA A 478 13.09 -16.02 -17.80
N VAL A 479 12.42 -15.72 -16.69
CA VAL A 479 11.33 -14.74 -16.64
C VAL A 479 11.83 -13.33 -16.95
N LYS A 480 12.97 -12.92 -16.36
CA LYS A 480 13.60 -11.62 -16.64
C LYS A 480 13.96 -11.47 -18.12
N GLU A 481 14.56 -12.50 -18.71
CA GLU A 481 14.95 -12.46 -20.12
C GLU A 481 13.73 -12.43 -21.06
N ALA A 482 12.65 -13.15 -20.72
CA ALA A 482 11.40 -13.09 -21.46
C ALA A 482 10.82 -11.66 -21.46
N TRP A 483 10.75 -10.99 -20.31
CA TRP A 483 10.30 -9.59 -20.29
C TRP A 483 11.27 -8.66 -21.02
N ARG A 484 12.59 -8.85 -20.85
CA ARG A 484 13.59 -8.02 -21.51
C ARG A 484 13.38 -8.02 -23.03
N THR A 485 13.31 -9.21 -23.61
CA THR A 485 13.29 -9.41 -25.06
C THR A 485 11.90 -9.26 -25.65
N GLU A 486 10.86 -9.77 -24.96
CA GLU A 486 9.51 -9.83 -25.51
C GLU A 486 8.65 -8.61 -25.16
N TYR A 487 8.95 -7.88 -24.08
CA TYR A 487 8.20 -6.69 -23.64
C TYR A 487 9.07 -5.43 -23.73
N TYR A 488 10.09 -5.27 -22.88
CA TYR A 488 10.77 -3.99 -22.71
C TYR A 488 11.56 -3.54 -23.95
N MET A 489 12.29 -4.42 -24.62
CA MET A 489 13.02 -4.06 -25.85
C MET A 489 12.08 -3.77 -27.02
N LYS A 490 10.86 -4.31 -27.03
CA LYS A 490 9.85 -4.03 -28.06
C LYS A 490 9.15 -2.70 -27.84
N HIS A 491 8.72 -2.45 -26.60
CA HIS A 491 8.00 -1.22 -26.23
C HIS A 491 8.93 -0.02 -25.99
N PHE A 492 10.18 -0.27 -25.59
CA PHE A 492 11.19 0.76 -25.29
C PHE A 492 12.56 0.43 -25.92
N PRO A 493 12.72 0.49 -27.26
CA PRO A 493 13.95 0.09 -27.96
C PRO A 493 15.22 0.85 -27.56
N HIS A 494 15.08 2.05 -26.98
CA HIS A 494 16.18 2.91 -26.54
C HIS A 494 16.36 2.93 -25.01
N MET A 495 15.80 1.94 -24.30
CA MET A 495 15.94 1.83 -22.86
C MET A 495 17.42 1.61 -22.45
N SER A 496 17.92 2.40 -21.51
CA SER A 496 19.28 2.22 -20.98
C SER A 496 19.35 1.00 -20.06
N GLU A 497 20.57 0.50 -19.82
CA GLU A 497 20.82 -0.60 -18.87
C GLU A 497 20.41 -0.23 -17.44
N GLU A 498 20.56 1.04 -17.03
CA GLU A 498 20.10 1.52 -15.72
C GLU A 498 18.59 1.43 -15.61
N LYS A 499 17.86 1.93 -16.62
CA LYS A 499 16.40 1.89 -16.65
C LYS A 499 15.87 0.44 -16.71
N TRP A 500 16.59 -0.47 -17.37
CA TRP A 500 16.30 -1.89 -17.34
C TRP A 500 16.44 -2.49 -15.94
N LYS A 501 17.54 -2.19 -15.24
CA LYS A 501 17.77 -2.66 -13.86
C LYS A 501 16.70 -2.14 -12.89
N GLU A 502 16.17 -0.94 -13.12
CA GLU A 502 15.06 -0.40 -12.34
C GLU A 502 13.71 -1.07 -12.66
N ALA A 503 13.53 -1.59 -13.88
CA ALA A 503 12.26 -2.14 -14.35
C ALA A 503 11.82 -3.38 -13.57
N VAL A 504 12.77 -4.16 -13.06
CA VAL A 504 12.52 -5.43 -12.37
C VAL A 504 13.15 -5.42 -10.99
N VAL A 505 12.33 -5.62 -9.97
CA VAL A 505 12.78 -5.77 -8.58
C VAL A 505 12.58 -7.21 -8.16
N VAL A 506 13.67 -7.92 -7.90
CA VAL A 506 13.62 -9.24 -7.24
C VAL A 506 13.69 -8.99 -5.73
N SER A 507 12.64 -9.35 -5.01
CA SER A 507 12.57 -9.07 -3.57
C SER A 507 12.11 -10.30 -2.80
N LYS A 508 12.90 -10.65 -1.79
CA LYS A 508 12.40 -11.40 -0.64
C LYS A 508 11.57 -10.45 0.24
N PRO A 509 10.68 -10.96 1.11
CA PRO A 509 9.95 -10.12 2.05
C PRO A 509 10.92 -9.30 2.92
N GLY A 510 10.81 -7.98 2.85
CA GLY A 510 11.67 -7.03 3.53
C GLY A 510 11.28 -6.77 4.99
N SER A 511 12.14 -6.07 5.72
CA SER A 511 11.81 -5.52 7.04
C SER A 511 10.99 -4.22 6.91
N GLY A 512 10.23 -3.86 7.95
CA GLY A 512 9.48 -2.62 8.02
C GLY A 512 10.33 -1.37 8.34
N SER A 513 9.67 -0.27 8.71
CA SER A 513 10.32 0.99 9.10
C SER A 513 11.29 0.82 10.26
N CYS A 514 12.38 1.59 10.23
CA CYS A 514 13.37 1.64 11.29
C CYS A 514 14.08 3.00 11.32
N VAL A 515 14.69 3.31 12.46
CA VAL A 515 15.71 4.37 12.57
C VAL A 515 17.07 3.70 12.54
N PHE A 516 18.02 4.26 11.80
CA PHE A 516 19.41 3.80 11.80
C PHE A 516 20.29 4.83 12.49
N GLU A 517 21.07 4.39 13.48
CA GLU A 517 22.07 5.22 14.16
C GLU A 517 23.36 5.27 13.36
N VAL A 518 23.76 6.47 12.95
CA VAL A 518 25.01 6.68 12.21
C VAL A 518 26.15 6.79 13.22
N LYS A 519 26.97 5.75 13.35
CA LYS A 519 28.14 5.70 14.24
C LYS A 519 29.43 5.96 13.47
N GLY A 520 29.60 7.16 12.91
CA GLY A 520 30.81 7.56 12.20
C GLY A 520 30.53 8.16 10.82
N GLU A 521 31.48 7.99 9.89
CA GLU A 521 31.38 8.51 8.51
C GLU A 521 30.82 7.50 7.50
N SER A 522 30.54 6.27 7.94
CA SER A 522 30.00 5.17 7.13
C SER A 522 29.05 4.30 7.96
N VAL A 523 28.26 3.46 7.27
CA VAL A 523 27.37 2.45 7.90
C VAL A 523 28.07 1.19 8.37
#